data_AF-A0A2P2BQ68-F1
#
_entry.id   AF-A0A2P2BQ68-F1
#
_cell.length_a   1.000
_cell.length_b   1.000
_cell.length_c   1.000
_cell.angle_alpha   90.00
_cell.angle_beta   90.00
_cell.angle_gamma   90.00
#
_symmetry.space_group_name_H-M   'P 1'
#
loop_
_entity.id
_entity.type
_entity.pdbx_description
1 polymer ?
#
loop_
_entity_poly.entity_id
_entity_poly.type
_entity_poly.pdbx_seq_one_letter_code
_entity_poly.pdbx_strand_id
1 'polypeptide(L)'
;MIKAKNKRFILLLGLSILLISSVYVYKHAIFERSSITEVLETFIKDDYNYNGGKNDFSTVGNEQLKKYLLARNTVKATNNKTNYIKVLSQNFKFDYGNFVSSGNCVKINVYIEEYYSFKDENTGEINEAGAGNDYVVYLSKINGKWKVMSATIKVNADAVDDEFDVNKELGYEGKKNQKNVEANLNKMLDRLNYLKDIYSKPLK
;
A
#
# COMPACT_ATOMS: atom_id res chain seq x y z
N MET A 1 -28.51 -9.47 55.61
CA MET A 1 -28.61 -10.21 54.33
C MET A 1 -28.75 -9.31 53.08
N ILE A 2 -29.52 -8.22 53.13
CA ILE A 2 -29.78 -7.33 51.97
C ILE A 2 -28.51 -6.59 51.47
N LYS A 3 -27.66 -6.09 52.37
CA LYS A 3 -26.39 -5.40 52.03
C LYS A 3 -25.40 -6.25 51.21
N ALA A 4 -25.35 -7.57 51.45
CA ALA A 4 -24.45 -8.48 50.73
C ALA A 4 -24.98 -8.84 49.33
N LYS A 5 -26.30 -8.97 49.16
CA LYS A 5 -26.94 -9.17 47.86
C LYS A 5 -26.72 -7.97 46.94
N ASN A 6 -26.83 -6.74 47.46
CA ASN A 6 -26.57 -5.51 46.68
C ASN A 6 -25.10 -5.41 46.23
N LYS A 7 -24.13 -5.77 47.09
CA LYS A 7 -22.71 -5.82 46.71
C LYS A 7 -22.43 -6.85 45.61
N ARG A 8 -23.04 -8.04 45.69
CA ARG A 8 -22.92 -9.09 44.67
C ARG A 8 -23.55 -8.67 43.34
N PHE A 9 -24.69 -7.98 43.37
CA PHE A 9 -25.34 -7.44 42.18
C PHE A 9 -24.50 -6.36 41.50
N ILE A 10 -23.96 -5.40 42.27
CA ILE A 10 -23.07 -4.34 41.73
C ILE A 10 -21.80 -4.94 41.12
N LEU A 11 -21.21 -5.95 41.76
CA LEU A 11 -20.03 -6.65 41.23
C LEU A 11 -20.33 -7.36 39.90
N LEU A 12 -21.46 -8.08 39.82
CA LEU A 12 -21.88 -8.76 38.60
C LEU A 12 -22.21 -7.77 37.47
N LEU A 13 -22.84 -6.63 37.80
CA LEU A 13 -23.11 -5.56 36.84
C LEU A 13 -21.79 -4.97 36.30
N GLY A 14 -20.83 -4.67 37.19
CA GLY A 14 -19.52 -4.16 36.80
C GLY A 14 -18.75 -5.13 35.90
N LEU A 15 -18.75 -6.43 36.23
CA LEU A 15 -18.16 -7.48 35.39
C LEU A 15 -18.85 -7.59 34.03
N SER A 16 -20.18 -7.47 33.99
CA SER A 16 -20.93 -7.52 32.73
C SER A 16 -20.61 -6.35 31.81
N ILE A 17 -20.45 -5.14 32.37
CA ILE A 17 -20.05 -3.95 31.61
C ILE A 17 -18.63 -4.13 31.07
N LEU A 18 -17.70 -4.59 31.90
CA LEU A 18 -16.32 -4.90 31.50
C LEU A 18 -16.27 -5.92 30.35
N LEU A 19 -17.09 -6.97 30.42
CA LEU A 19 -17.16 -8.01 29.40
C LEU A 19 -17.75 -7.47 28.08
N ILE A 20 -18.81 -6.66 28.14
CA ILE A 20 -19.40 -6.05 26.95
C ILE A 20 -18.41 -5.07 26.31
N SER A 21 -17.73 -4.25 27.11
CA SER A 21 -16.71 -3.32 26.62
C SER A 21 -15.53 -4.05 25.98
N SER A 22 -15.06 -5.16 26.55
CA SER A 22 -13.95 -5.93 25.98
C SER A 22 -14.34 -6.60 24.66
N VAL A 23 -15.54 -7.18 24.58
CA VAL A 23 -16.08 -7.75 23.33
C VAL A 23 -16.23 -6.67 22.25
N TYR A 24 -16.73 -5.49 22.61
CA TYR A 24 -16.85 -4.37 21.69
C TYR A 24 -15.49 -3.93 21.14
N VAL A 25 -14.51 -3.69 22.02
CA VAL A 25 -13.14 -3.30 21.64
C VAL A 25 -12.50 -4.36 20.73
N TYR A 26 -12.65 -5.63 21.07
CA TYR A 26 -12.13 -6.74 20.27
C TYR A 26 -12.74 -6.79 18.86
N LYS A 27 -14.08 -6.71 18.76
CA LYS A 27 -14.77 -6.69 17.45
C LYS A 27 -14.38 -5.46 16.63
N HIS A 28 -14.30 -4.30 17.28
CA HIS A 28 -13.89 -3.07 16.62
C HIS A 28 -12.46 -3.19 16.07
N ALA A 29 -11.52 -3.74 16.84
CA ALA A 29 -10.15 -3.95 16.39
C ALA A 29 -10.05 -4.91 15.18
N ILE A 30 -10.83 -6.00 15.17
CA ILE A 30 -10.90 -6.92 14.03
C ILE A 30 -11.44 -6.22 12.79
N PHE A 31 -12.54 -5.49 12.93
CA PHE A 31 -13.17 -4.79 11.81
C PHE A 31 -12.25 -3.72 11.22
N GLU A 32 -11.59 -2.93 12.08
CA GLU A 32 -10.60 -1.95 11.66
C GLU A 32 -9.48 -2.61 10.86
N ARG A 33 -8.89 -3.69 11.39
CA ARG A 33 -7.81 -4.41 10.70
C ARG A 33 -8.25 -4.92 9.34
N SER A 34 -9.44 -5.52 9.24
CA SER A 34 -10.00 -6.01 7.97
C SER A 34 -10.17 -4.89 6.95
N SER A 35 -10.68 -3.73 7.37
CA SER A 35 -10.89 -2.59 6.47
C SER A 35 -9.56 -1.98 5.99
N ILE A 36 -8.53 -2.00 6.83
CA ILE A 36 -7.19 -1.53 6.48
C ILE A 36 -6.55 -2.48 5.47
N THR A 37 -6.61 -3.80 5.72
CA THR A 37 -6.03 -4.81 4.82
C THR A 37 -6.72 -4.77 3.46
N GLU A 38 -8.05 -4.62 3.40
CA GLU A 38 -8.78 -4.51 2.12
C GLU A 38 -8.29 -3.35 1.25
N VAL A 39 -8.11 -2.15 1.84
CA VAL A 39 -7.59 -0.97 1.12
C VAL A 39 -6.14 -1.19 0.68
N LEU A 40 -5.32 -1.77 1.55
CA LEU A 40 -3.91 -2.05 1.29
C LEU A 40 -3.73 -3.09 0.15
N GLU A 41 -4.45 -4.20 0.20
CA GLU A 41 -4.38 -5.24 -0.83
C GLU A 41 -4.85 -4.70 -2.18
N THR A 42 -5.94 -3.93 -2.20
CA THR A 42 -6.45 -3.33 -3.43
C THR A 42 -5.41 -2.37 -4.01
N PHE A 43 -4.84 -1.49 -3.18
CA PHE A 43 -3.77 -0.58 -3.59
C PHE A 43 -2.58 -1.33 -4.21
N ILE A 44 -2.08 -2.37 -3.57
CA ILE A 44 -0.92 -3.14 -4.05
C ILE A 44 -1.25 -3.91 -5.33
N LYS A 45 -2.42 -4.55 -5.41
CA LYS A 45 -2.85 -5.27 -6.62
C LYS A 45 -2.95 -4.32 -7.82
N ASP A 46 -3.46 -3.10 -7.61
CA ASP A 46 -3.51 -2.07 -8.66
C ASP A 46 -2.12 -1.53 -9.02
N ASP A 47 -1.20 -1.48 -8.05
CA ASP A 47 0.19 -1.07 -8.23
C ASP A 47 0.95 -2.04 -9.14
N TYR A 48 0.76 -3.35 -8.95
CA TYR A 48 1.34 -4.41 -9.80
C TYR A 48 0.67 -4.48 -11.18
N ASN A 49 -0.62 -4.13 -11.28
CA ASN A 49 -1.36 -4.14 -12.53
C ASN A 49 -1.21 -2.86 -13.37
N TYR A 50 -0.15 -2.07 -13.18
CA TYR A 50 0.02 -0.79 -13.88
C TYR A 50 0.06 -0.91 -15.41
N ASN A 51 0.55 -2.04 -15.96
CA ASN A 51 0.50 -2.32 -17.40
C ASN A 51 -0.95 -2.48 -17.93
N GLY A 52 -1.91 -2.80 -17.05
CA GLY A 52 -3.33 -2.94 -17.38
C GLY A 52 -4.08 -1.61 -17.51
N GLY A 53 -3.44 -0.47 -17.24
CA GLY A 53 -3.96 0.87 -17.58
C GLY A 53 -5.19 1.35 -16.80
N LYS A 54 -5.51 0.75 -15.65
CA LYS A 54 -6.75 1.02 -14.90
C LYS A 54 -6.54 1.14 -13.38
N ASN A 55 -5.64 2.02 -12.94
CA ASN A 55 -5.64 2.44 -11.54
C ASN A 55 -6.36 3.79 -11.43
N ASP A 56 -7.55 3.80 -10.83
CA ASP A 56 -8.34 5.02 -10.60
C ASP A 56 -7.89 5.79 -9.34
N PHE A 57 -6.86 5.28 -8.66
CA PHE A 57 -6.32 5.76 -7.40
C PHE A 57 -7.38 5.92 -6.31
N SER A 58 -8.47 5.14 -6.37
CA SER A 58 -9.58 5.21 -5.43
C SER A 58 -9.14 4.86 -4.01
N THR A 59 -8.13 4.03 -3.83
CA THR A 59 -7.54 3.69 -2.52
C THR A 59 -6.61 4.77 -1.98
N VAL A 60 -6.19 5.74 -2.81
CA VAL A 60 -5.20 6.77 -2.46
C VAL A 60 -5.88 8.07 -2.03
N GLY A 61 -5.52 8.57 -0.85
CA GLY A 61 -6.06 9.81 -0.27
C GLY A 61 -5.13 11.02 -0.39
N ASN A 62 -3.88 10.81 -0.82
CA ASN A 62 -2.87 11.85 -0.93
C ASN A 62 -2.61 12.23 -2.40
N GLU A 63 -2.89 13.48 -2.77
CA GLU A 63 -2.70 13.99 -4.13
C GLU A 63 -1.24 14.04 -4.58
N GLN A 64 -0.28 14.28 -3.67
CA GLN A 64 1.14 14.20 -4.01
C GLN A 64 1.55 12.78 -4.36
N LEU A 65 1.06 11.78 -3.60
CA LEU A 65 1.31 10.37 -3.90
C LEU A 65 0.70 9.99 -5.26
N LYS A 66 -0.53 10.42 -5.56
CA LYS A 66 -1.16 10.16 -6.87
C LYS A 66 -0.32 10.69 -8.04
N LYS A 67 0.16 11.93 -7.94
CA LYS A 67 1.03 12.53 -8.96
C LYS A 67 2.30 11.71 -9.17
N TYR A 68 2.93 11.28 -8.07
CA TYR A 68 4.12 10.41 -8.12
C TYR A 68 3.82 9.07 -8.79
N LEU A 69 2.78 8.36 -8.37
CA LEU A 69 2.41 7.04 -8.91
C LEU A 69 2.08 7.13 -10.41
N LEU A 70 1.38 8.18 -10.83
CA LEU A 70 1.08 8.42 -12.25
C LEU A 70 2.36 8.60 -13.08
N ALA A 71 3.30 9.41 -12.60
CA ALA A 71 4.59 9.62 -13.26
C ALA A 71 5.41 8.33 -13.30
N ARG A 72 5.52 7.61 -12.17
CA ARG A 72 6.24 6.34 -12.07
C ARG A 72 5.65 5.30 -13.03
N ASN A 73 4.33 5.13 -13.04
CA ASN A 73 3.66 4.19 -13.95
C ASN A 73 3.88 4.56 -15.42
N THR A 74 3.96 5.86 -15.74
CA THR A 74 4.29 6.31 -17.11
C THR A 74 5.70 5.90 -17.52
N VAL A 75 6.68 6.02 -16.61
CA VAL A 75 8.07 5.56 -16.83
C VAL A 75 8.09 4.06 -17.05
N LYS A 76 7.48 3.28 -16.14
CA LYS A 76 7.46 1.82 -16.22
C LYS A 76 6.77 1.33 -17.49
N ALA A 77 5.65 1.93 -17.87
CA ALA A 77 4.97 1.63 -19.14
C ALA A 77 5.85 1.95 -20.35
N THR A 78 6.65 3.02 -20.30
CA THR A 78 7.59 3.38 -21.37
C THR A 78 8.71 2.33 -21.49
N ASN A 79 9.27 1.90 -20.35
CA ASN A 79 10.29 0.85 -20.29
C ASN A 79 9.75 -0.52 -20.78
N ASN A 80 8.49 -0.83 -20.47
CA ASN A 80 7.87 -2.11 -20.82
C ASN A 80 7.38 -2.24 -22.26
N LYS A 81 7.40 -1.18 -23.09
CA LYS A 81 6.93 -1.22 -24.49
C LYS A 81 7.64 -2.26 -25.37
N THR A 82 8.70 -2.89 -24.88
CA THR A 82 9.49 -3.90 -25.57
C THR A 82 9.13 -5.35 -25.20
N ASN A 83 8.27 -5.58 -24.20
CA ASN A 83 7.96 -6.93 -23.72
C ASN A 83 6.58 -7.38 -24.18
N TYR A 84 6.54 -8.26 -25.18
CA TYR A 84 5.37 -8.91 -25.75
C TYR A 84 4.78 -9.95 -24.78
N ILE A 85 4.35 -9.50 -23.60
CA ILE A 85 3.95 -10.37 -22.50
C ILE A 85 2.47 -10.14 -22.20
N LYS A 86 1.66 -11.19 -22.36
CA LYS A 86 0.26 -11.21 -21.95
C LYS A 86 0.08 -12.01 -20.67
N VAL A 87 -0.21 -11.33 -19.56
CA VAL A 87 -0.51 -11.98 -18.28
C VAL A 87 -1.81 -12.80 -18.40
N LEU A 88 -1.75 -14.08 -18.01
CA LEU A 88 -2.88 -15.02 -18.06
C LEU A 88 -3.50 -15.24 -16.68
N SER A 89 -2.67 -15.33 -15.65
CA SER A 89 -3.10 -15.44 -14.26
C SER A 89 -2.12 -14.71 -13.35
N GLN A 90 -2.61 -14.21 -12.23
CA GLN A 90 -1.82 -13.48 -11.24
C GLN A 90 -2.43 -13.73 -9.86
N ASN A 91 -1.60 -14.17 -8.92
CA ASN A 91 -1.98 -14.48 -7.55
C ASN A 91 -1.02 -13.76 -6.59
N PHE A 92 -1.54 -13.39 -5.43
CA PHE A 92 -0.82 -12.62 -4.44
C PHE A 92 -0.91 -13.31 -3.07
N LYS A 93 0.21 -13.30 -2.35
CA LYS A 93 0.26 -13.69 -0.95
C LYS A 93 0.80 -12.52 -0.13
N PHE A 94 0.04 -12.13 0.88
CA PHE A 94 0.31 -11.00 1.75
C PHE A 94 0.81 -11.50 3.11
N ASP A 95 2.02 -11.12 3.50
CA ASP A 95 2.55 -11.34 4.84
C ASP A 95 2.61 -10.01 5.59
N TYR A 96 1.66 -9.83 6.51
CA TYR A 96 1.50 -8.58 7.24
C TYR A 96 2.38 -8.55 8.48
N GLY A 97 3.28 -7.57 8.53
CA GLY A 97 4.00 -7.21 9.73
C GLY A 97 3.12 -6.44 10.74
N ASN A 98 3.80 -5.68 11.60
CA ASN A 98 3.14 -4.94 12.68
C ASN A 98 2.34 -3.74 12.16
N PHE A 99 1.15 -3.56 12.73
CA PHE A 99 0.30 -2.39 12.54
C PHE A 99 0.65 -1.38 13.65
N VAL A 100 1.30 -0.28 13.28
CA VAL A 100 1.69 0.77 14.23
C VAL A 100 0.75 1.95 14.05
N SER A 101 -0.21 2.07 14.98
CA SER A 101 -1.22 3.13 14.96
C SER A 101 -0.76 4.36 15.73
N SER A 102 -0.99 5.54 15.15
CA SER A 102 -0.80 6.84 15.79
C SER A 102 -1.96 7.76 15.43
N GLY A 103 -2.94 7.86 16.33
CA GLY A 103 -4.18 8.59 16.09
C GLY A 103 -4.96 8.00 14.91
N ASN A 104 -5.26 8.81 13.91
CA ASN A 104 -5.99 8.39 12.71
C ASN A 104 -5.07 7.84 11.59
N CYS A 105 -3.78 7.62 11.89
CA CYS A 105 -2.81 7.08 10.95
C CYS A 105 -2.36 5.69 11.40
N VAL A 106 -2.10 4.80 10.44
CA VAL A 106 -1.51 3.49 10.67
C VAL A 106 -0.35 3.29 9.70
N LYS A 107 0.80 2.85 10.23
CA LYS A 107 1.94 2.35 9.46
C LYS A 107 1.89 0.83 9.43
N ILE A 108 2.11 0.25 8.26
CA ILE A 108 2.10 -1.19 8.04
C ILE A 108 3.30 -1.56 7.21
N ASN A 109 4.03 -2.57 7.65
CA ASN A 109 5.00 -3.26 6.82
C ASN A 109 4.30 -4.50 6.26
N VAL A 110 4.41 -4.74 4.96
CA VAL A 110 3.84 -5.93 4.33
C VAL A 110 4.81 -6.46 3.29
N TYR A 111 5.11 -7.75 3.37
CA TYR A 111 5.83 -8.45 2.31
C TYR A 111 4.82 -9.11 1.37
N ILE A 112 5.06 -8.98 0.08
CA ILE A 112 4.16 -9.43 -0.99
C ILE A 112 4.90 -10.41 -1.88
N GLU A 113 4.33 -11.59 -2.05
CA GLU A 113 4.73 -12.51 -3.11
C GLU A 113 3.68 -12.48 -4.21
N GLU A 114 4.13 -12.18 -5.42
CA GLU A 114 3.35 -12.32 -6.64
C GLU A 114 3.79 -13.57 -7.39
N TYR A 115 2.82 -14.35 -7.85
CA TYR A 115 3.02 -15.44 -8.79
C TYR A 115 2.11 -15.24 -9.99
N TYR A 116 2.68 -15.25 -11.18
CA TYR A 116 1.92 -15.02 -12.40
C TYR A 116 2.36 -15.96 -13.51
N SER A 117 1.41 -16.24 -14.40
CA SER A 117 1.69 -16.89 -15.67
C SER A 117 1.48 -15.89 -16.79
N PHE A 118 2.31 -15.99 -17.82
CA PHE A 118 2.22 -15.12 -18.97
C PHE A 118 2.49 -15.87 -20.26
N LYS A 119 1.88 -15.38 -21.34
CA LYS A 119 2.18 -15.81 -22.70
C LYS A 119 3.15 -14.82 -23.32
N ASP A 120 4.27 -15.32 -23.81
CA ASP A 120 5.11 -14.59 -24.76
C ASP A 120 4.34 -14.53 -26.09
N GLU A 121 3.97 -13.33 -26.54
CA GLU A 121 3.17 -13.17 -27.76
C GLU A 121 3.98 -13.39 -29.05
N ASN A 122 5.32 -13.40 -28.97
CA ASN A 122 6.19 -13.72 -30.11
C ASN A 122 6.35 -15.24 -30.30
N THR A 123 6.63 -15.97 -29.22
CA THR A 123 6.88 -17.43 -29.29
C THR A 123 5.59 -18.23 -29.09
N GLY A 124 4.60 -17.64 -28.42
CA GLY A 124 3.38 -18.31 -27.99
C GLY A 124 3.53 -19.13 -26.72
N GLU A 125 4.73 -19.20 -26.14
CA GLU A 125 5.05 -20.00 -24.96
C GLU A 125 4.39 -19.42 -23.70
N ILE A 126 3.96 -20.32 -22.81
CA ILE A 126 3.41 -19.97 -21.50
C ILE A 126 4.52 -20.19 -20.48
N ASN A 127 4.84 -19.14 -19.74
CA ASN A 127 5.86 -19.12 -18.71
C ASN A 127 5.23 -18.81 -17.35
N GLU A 128 5.86 -19.32 -16.29
CA GLU A 128 5.54 -19.00 -14.91
C GLU A 128 6.67 -18.15 -14.31
N ALA A 129 6.30 -17.14 -13.54
CA ALA A 129 7.23 -16.25 -12.88
C ALA A 129 6.69 -15.81 -11.52
N GLY A 130 7.59 -15.28 -10.69
CA GLY A 130 7.21 -14.68 -9.42
C GLY A 130 8.18 -13.60 -8.98
N ALA A 131 7.67 -12.70 -8.16
CA ALA A 131 8.42 -11.59 -7.59
C ALA A 131 8.02 -11.40 -6.12
N GLY A 132 8.97 -10.95 -5.30
CA GLY A 132 8.78 -10.69 -3.88
C GLY A 132 9.20 -9.26 -3.56
N ASN A 133 8.33 -8.48 -2.92
CA ASN A 133 8.59 -7.06 -2.63
C ASN A 133 8.15 -6.69 -1.21
N ASP A 134 8.95 -5.83 -0.55
CA ASP A 134 8.62 -5.25 0.75
C ASP A 134 7.95 -3.89 0.57
N TYR A 135 6.80 -3.70 1.22
CA TYR A 135 6.11 -2.42 1.27
C TYR A 135 6.10 -1.87 2.69
N VAL A 136 6.31 -0.57 2.80
CA VAL A 136 5.99 0.22 4.00
C VAL A 136 4.92 1.22 3.62
N VAL A 137 3.72 1.08 4.20
CA VAL A 137 2.53 1.86 3.81
C VAL A 137 1.98 2.63 5.00
N TYR A 138 1.68 3.90 4.77
CA TYR A 138 0.96 4.76 5.70
C TYR A 138 -0.46 4.96 5.20
N LEU A 139 -1.45 4.64 6.03
CA LEU A 139 -2.85 4.91 5.76
C LEU A 139 -3.42 5.89 6.79
N SER A 140 -4.41 6.66 6.39
CA SER A 140 -5.19 7.52 7.29
C SER A 140 -6.68 7.42 7.00
N LYS A 141 -7.51 7.69 8.02
CA LYS A 141 -8.96 7.84 7.82
C LYS A 141 -9.29 9.21 7.23
N ILE A 142 -9.93 9.21 6.07
CA ILE A 142 -10.53 10.38 5.43
C ILE A 142 -12.03 10.13 5.30
N ASN A 143 -12.86 10.97 5.90
CA ASN A 143 -14.32 10.83 5.91
C ASN A 143 -14.79 9.43 6.35
N GLY A 144 -14.15 8.88 7.39
CA GLY A 144 -14.48 7.57 7.95
C GLY A 144 -13.97 6.37 7.16
N LYS A 145 -13.27 6.56 6.04
CA LYS A 145 -12.70 5.48 5.22
C LYS A 145 -11.18 5.53 5.25
N TRP A 146 -10.54 4.36 5.33
CA TRP A 146 -9.09 4.26 5.20
C TRP A 146 -8.66 4.60 3.77
N LYS A 147 -7.56 5.33 3.67
CA LYS A 147 -6.92 5.71 2.40
C LYS A 147 -5.41 5.62 2.55
N VAL A 148 -4.74 5.17 1.49
CA VAL A 148 -3.28 5.18 1.40
C VAL A 148 -2.81 6.62 1.25
N MET A 149 -1.89 7.00 2.11
CA MET A 149 -1.34 8.35 2.20
C MET A 149 0.09 8.42 1.66
N SER A 150 0.85 7.35 1.87
CA SER A 150 2.19 7.18 1.31
C SER A 150 2.53 5.70 1.29
N ALA A 151 3.33 5.28 0.31
CA ALA A 151 3.83 3.91 0.22
C ALA A 151 5.24 3.91 -0.37
N THR A 152 6.14 3.16 0.24
CA THR A 152 7.48 2.90 -0.30
C THR A 152 7.61 1.42 -0.53
N ILE A 153 8.13 1.08 -1.70
CA ILE A 153 8.40 -0.27 -2.15
C ILE A 153 9.90 -0.43 -2.12
N LYS A 154 10.39 -1.52 -1.53
CA LYS A 154 11.78 -1.92 -1.61
C LYS A 154 11.84 -3.17 -2.45
N VAL A 155 12.50 -3.06 -3.60
CA VAL A 155 12.61 -4.13 -4.57
C VAL A 155 14.07 -4.29 -4.97
N ASN A 156 14.49 -5.53 -5.18
CA ASN A 156 15.83 -5.81 -5.71
C ASN A 156 15.89 -5.75 -7.25
N ALA A 157 14.73 -5.78 -7.93
CA ALA A 157 14.65 -6.09 -9.36
C ALA A 157 14.23 -4.89 -10.25
N ASP A 158 13.33 -4.02 -9.80
CA ASP A 158 12.87 -2.85 -10.59
C ASP A 158 13.42 -1.54 -10.00
N ALA A 159 14.48 -1.02 -10.62
CA ALA A 159 15.15 0.19 -10.16
C ALA A 159 14.21 1.42 -10.11
N VAL A 160 13.12 1.44 -10.89
CA VAL A 160 12.16 2.56 -10.88
C VAL A 160 11.29 2.53 -9.62
N ASP A 161 10.98 1.34 -9.09
CA ASP A 161 10.13 1.19 -7.91
C ASP A 161 10.84 1.55 -6.59
N ASP A 162 12.16 1.39 -6.52
CA ASP A 162 13.01 1.72 -5.34
C ASP A 162 13.90 2.97 -5.56
N GLU A 163 13.65 3.76 -6.61
CA GLU A 163 14.42 5.00 -6.86
C GLU A 163 14.30 6.01 -5.70
N PHE A 164 13.17 5.97 -4.98
CA PHE A 164 12.87 6.90 -3.89
C PHE A 164 12.24 6.23 -2.68
N ASP A 165 12.70 6.64 -1.50
CA ASP A 165 11.95 6.47 -0.25
C ASP A 165 10.80 7.49 -0.21
N VAL A 166 9.69 7.16 -0.87
CA VAL A 166 8.50 8.02 -0.99
C VAL A 166 7.94 8.43 0.37
N ASN A 167 7.98 7.54 1.37
CA ASN A 167 7.52 7.84 2.72
C ASN A 167 8.33 8.96 3.36
N LYS A 168 9.65 8.92 3.18
CA LYS A 168 10.54 10.00 3.62
C LYS A 168 10.34 11.27 2.81
N GLU A 169 10.26 11.17 1.48
CA GLU A 169 10.16 12.32 0.58
C GLU A 169 8.84 13.08 0.76
N LEU A 170 7.74 12.36 1.02
CA LEU A 170 6.42 12.92 1.32
C LEU A 170 6.20 13.25 2.81
N GLY A 171 7.22 13.07 3.65
CA GLY A 171 7.22 13.52 5.04
C GLY A 171 6.44 12.64 6.03
N TYR A 172 6.17 11.39 5.68
CA TYR A 172 5.59 10.37 6.58
C TYR A 172 6.64 9.67 7.43
N GLU A 173 7.91 9.73 7.02
CA GLU A 173 9.04 9.14 7.75
C GLU A 173 10.14 10.19 8.00
N GLY A 174 10.60 10.28 9.27
CA GLY A 174 11.66 11.21 9.70
C GLY A 174 11.17 12.51 10.38
N LYS A 175 12.02 13.10 11.23
CA LYS A 175 11.67 14.20 12.14
C LYS A 175 11.59 15.63 11.52
N LYS A 176 11.90 15.82 10.23
CA LYS A 176 12.14 17.17 9.65
C LYS A 176 11.52 17.47 8.28
N ASN A 177 10.76 16.56 7.66
CA ASN A 177 10.54 16.62 6.21
C ASN A 177 9.26 17.32 5.73
N GLN A 178 8.35 17.77 6.60
CA GLN A 178 7.12 18.42 6.12
C GLN A 178 7.37 19.76 5.41
N LYS A 179 8.46 20.48 5.70
CA LYS A 179 8.73 21.80 5.12
C LYS A 179 9.08 21.78 3.63
N ASN A 180 9.44 20.62 3.05
CA ASN A 180 9.95 20.52 1.68
C ASN A 180 9.21 19.49 0.81
N VAL A 181 8.02 19.01 1.21
CA VAL A 181 7.28 17.96 0.48
C VAL A 181 7.08 18.31 -1.00
N GLU A 182 6.76 19.55 -1.32
CA GLU A 182 6.56 19.99 -2.72
C GLU A 182 7.86 20.02 -3.52
N ALA A 183 8.96 20.52 -2.93
CA ALA A 183 10.27 20.50 -3.57
C ALA A 183 10.77 19.06 -3.80
N ASN A 184 10.54 18.17 -2.82
CA ASN A 184 10.86 16.76 -2.94
C ASN A 184 10.02 16.07 -4.02
N LEU A 185 8.71 16.37 -4.08
CA LEU A 185 7.85 15.87 -5.13
C LEU A 185 8.35 16.31 -6.51
N ASN A 186 8.66 17.59 -6.70
CA ASN A 186 9.17 18.09 -7.97
C ASN A 186 10.49 17.40 -8.37
N LYS A 187 11.42 17.23 -7.43
CA LYS A 187 12.64 16.43 -7.64
C LYS A 187 12.34 15.00 -8.11
N MET A 188 11.38 14.33 -7.47
CA MET A 188 10.98 12.97 -7.87
C MET A 188 10.38 12.96 -9.28
N LEU A 189 9.48 13.91 -9.58
CA LEU A 189 8.84 14.03 -10.89
C LEU A 189 9.84 14.35 -12.01
N ASP A 190 10.79 15.26 -11.77
CA ASP A 190 11.84 15.61 -12.71
C ASP A 190 12.73 14.41 -13.04
N ARG A 191 13.08 13.62 -12.01
CA ARG A 191 13.84 12.39 -12.19
C ARG A 191 13.08 11.35 -13.01
N LEU A 192 11.79 11.15 -12.73
CA LEU A 192 10.94 10.22 -13.48
C LEU A 192 10.78 10.67 -14.94
N ASN A 193 10.60 11.97 -15.18
CA ASN A 193 10.55 12.51 -16.54
C ASN A 193 11.87 12.26 -17.29
N TYR A 194 13.00 12.47 -16.64
CA TYR A 194 14.31 12.15 -17.23
C TYR A 194 14.46 10.65 -17.58
N LEU A 195 14.03 9.75 -16.68
CA LEU A 195 14.06 8.30 -16.94
C LEU A 195 13.14 7.91 -18.10
N LYS A 196 11.94 8.50 -18.18
CA LYS A 196 11.03 8.33 -19.32
C LYS A 196 11.71 8.70 -20.64
N ASP A 197 12.42 9.83 -20.69
CA ASP A 197 13.11 10.29 -21.89
C ASP A 197 14.26 9.36 -22.29
N ILE A 198 14.95 8.76 -21.31
CA ILE A 198 15.95 7.71 -21.57
C ILE A 198 15.29 6.48 -22.20
N TYR A 199 14.24 5.94 -21.57
CA TYR A 199 13.58 4.72 -22.02
C TYR A 199 12.80 4.89 -23.32
N SER A 200 12.48 6.13 -23.71
CA SER A 200 11.83 6.43 -24.99
C SER A 200 12.79 6.36 -26.19
N LYS A 201 14.11 6.31 -25.96
CA LYS A 201 15.09 6.24 -27.05
C LYS A 201 15.14 4.81 -27.62
N PRO A 202 15.25 4.65 -28.95
CA PRO A 202 15.45 3.34 -29.54
C PRO A 202 16.71 2.69 -28.99
N LEU A 203 16.61 1.41 -28.63
CA LEU A 203 17.77 0.58 -28.27
C LEU A 203 18.74 0.59 -29.47
N LYS A 204 19.98 1.02 -29.23
CA LYS A 204 21.03 1.02 -30.25
C LYS A 204 21.53 -0.39 -30.52
#